data_AF-A0A6A7BA42-F1
#
_entry.id   AF-A0A6A7BA42-F1
#
_cell.length_a   1.000
_cell.length_b   1.000
_cell.length_c   1.000
_cell.angle_alpha   90.00
_cell.angle_beta   90.00
_cell.angle_gamma   90.00
#
_symmetry.space_group_name_H-M   'P 1'
#
loop_
_entity.id
_entity.type
_entity.pdbx_description
1 polymer ?
#
loop_
_entity_poly.entity_id
_entity_poly.type
_entity_poly.pdbx_seq_one_letter_code
_entity_poly.pdbx_strand_id
1 'polypeptide(L)'
;MAQQPPIMNLNHSRLPIAPPTTANLIKNFDPQTITSDALSTHIIIHPRFPSLLTSFLTHKRRHGSPYEKALYTPSFTWRHQVARLLEKRPLTFMNPSDFTILRDGTCLDYGTEEWDRNGTVSQDKNTYLSLDEYLSYDEIMLASLLGVSGYSHFINQGSRHNSGVRGAKGSFQNRGVIIGVVGARFEREGRMDSVYVLPSSPEAIQHPELIGLFEDFFGVKKNERVEFNEEMYMARMRITVDMLLFEANARAEEAHTTAYTYIVGLGLGVWQYNSSQASLYVDTFTAALSTLPPSTLKHISTIEFAYIAVPKSVQSRVAAAAGPHGITVKFSNRNPAACMSTIGELHNPLG
;
A
#
# COMPACT_ATOMS: atom_id res chain seq x y z
N MET A 1 -0.28 -17.34 -34.83
CA MET A 1 0.99 -17.12 -34.14
C MET A 1 0.96 -15.72 -33.56
N ALA A 2 0.81 -15.57 -32.24
CA ALA A 2 0.93 -14.26 -31.62
C ALA A 2 2.40 -13.83 -31.73
N GLN A 3 2.65 -12.65 -32.31
CA GLN A 3 3.99 -12.07 -32.34
C GLN A 3 4.49 -11.90 -30.91
N GLN A 4 5.67 -12.43 -30.60
CA GLN A 4 6.30 -12.18 -29.30
C GLN A 4 6.46 -10.67 -29.13
N PRO A 5 6.06 -10.09 -27.99
CA PRO A 5 6.25 -8.68 -27.74
C PRO A 5 7.76 -8.34 -27.82
N PRO A 6 8.11 -7.15 -28.32
CA PRO A 6 9.50 -6.75 -28.43
C PRO A 6 10.20 -6.83 -27.06
N ILE A 7 11.38 -7.44 -27.03
CA ILE A 7 12.19 -7.55 -25.80
C ILE A 7 12.58 -6.14 -25.36
N MET A 8 11.92 -5.64 -24.32
CA MET A 8 12.33 -4.40 -23.67
C MET A 8 13.60 -4.69 -22.87
N ASN A 9 14.71 -4.07 -23.26
CA ASN A 9 16.02 -4.30 -22.62
C ASN A 9 16.12 -3.57 -21.27
N LEU A 10 15.37 -4.07 -20.29
CA LEU A 10 15.37 -3.56 -18.91
C LEU A 10 16.73 -3.79 -18.26
N ASN A 11 17.38 -2.72 -17.81
CA ASN A 11 18.68 -2.78 -17.14
C ASN A 11 18.78 -1.67 -16.08
N HIS A 12 19.79 -1.76 -15.21
CA HIS A 12 20.00 -0.82 -14.11
C HIS A 12 20.91 0.36 -14.48
N SER A 13 21.37 0.48 -15.74
CA SER A 13 22.40 1.47 -16.12
C SER A 13 21.95 2.92 -15.99
N ARG A 14 20.63 3.15 -15.96
CA ARG A 14 20.01 4.48 -15.83
C ARG A 14 19.53 4.79 -14.42
N LEU A 15 19.79 3.92 -13.44
CA LEU A 15 19.43 4.23 -12.06
C LEU A 15 20.37 5.30 -11.51
N PRO A 16 19.84 6.43 -11.00
CA PRO A 16 20.67 7.47 -10.38
C PRO A 16 21.40 6.96 -9.13
N ILE A 17 20.81 5.98 -8.45
CA ILE A 17 21.37 5.36 -7.24
C ILE A 17 21.67 3.89 -7.51
N ALA A 18 22.85 3.45 -7.07
CA ALA A 18 23.22 2.04 -7.10
C ALA A 18 22.29 1.22 -6.18
N PRO A 19 21.73 0.09 -6.65
CA PRO A 19 20.97 -0.81 -5.79
C PRO A 19 21.78 -1.26 -4.58
N PRO A 20 21.17 -1.36 -3.39
CA PRO A 20 21.91 -1.68 -2.15
C PRO A 20 22.40 -3.13 -2.09
N THR A 21 21.90 -4.00 -2.96
CA THR A 21 22.33 -5.40 -3.06
C THR A 21 22.44 -5.84 -4.50
N THR A 22 23.28 -6.85 -4.75
CA THR A 22 23.47 -7.40 -6.09
C THR A 22 22.60 -8.61 -6.38
N ALA A 23 22.02 -9.24 -5.35
CA ALA A 23 21.33 -10.52 -5.46
C ALA A 23 20.02 -10.43 -6.26
N ASN A 24 19.28 -9.32 -6.11
CA ASN A 24 18.00 -9.08 -6.76
C ASN A 24 18.08 -8.24 -8.06
N LEU A 25 19.28 -8.01 -8.60
CA LEU A 25 19.43 -7.29 -9.87
C LEU A 25 18.78 -8.09 -11.02
N ILE A 26 17.98 -7.43 -11.85
CA ILE A 26 17.29 -8.05 -13.00
C ILE A 26 18.21 -8.83 -13.95
N LYS A 27 19.49 -8.44 -14.06
CA LYS A 27 20.49 -9.16 -14.88
C LYS A 27 20.76 -10.59 -14.41
N ASN A 28 20.39 -10.92 -13.16
CA ASN A 28 20.55 -12.25 -12.58
C ASN A 28 19.37 -13.18 -12.91
N PHE A 29 18.35 -12.69 -13.61
CA PHE A 29 17.14 -13.42 -13.94
C PHE A 29 16.93 -13.45 -15.46
N ASP A 30 16.06 -14.36 -15.91
CA ASP A 30 15.76 -14.51 -17.33
C ASP A 30 15.14 -13.22 -17.91
N PRO A 31 15.73 -12.61 -18.96
CA PRO A 31 15.24 -11.34 -19.48
C PRO A 31 13.81 -11.38 -20.01
N GLN A 32 13.39 -12.48 -20.65
CA GLN A 32 12.03 -12.61 -21.19
C GLN A 32 11.00 -12.61 -20.07
N THR A 33 11.30 -13.36 -19.01
CA THR A 33 10.53 -13.40 -17.78
C THR A 33 10.41 -12.01 -17.15
N ILE A 34 11.53 -11.29 -17.00
CA ILE A 34 11.51 -9.93 -16.42
C ILE A 34 10.66 -8.98 -17.26
N THR A 35 10.78 -9.02 -18.60
CA THR A 35 9.93 -8.22 -19.48
C THR A 35 8.46 -8.59 -19.31
N SER A 36 8.12 -9.88 -19.24
CA SER A 36 6.74 -10.34 -19.03
C SER A 36 6.19 -9.90 -17.67
N ASP A 37 6.96 -10.02 -16.60
CA ASP A 37 6.57 -9.59 -15.24
C ASP A 37 6.32 -8.08 -15.21
N ALA A 38 7.19 -7.29 -15.85
CA ALA A 38 7.03 -5.84 -15.95
C ALA A 38 5.77 -5.45 -16.74
N LEU A 39 5.54 -6.07 -17.90
CA LEU A 39 4.37 -5.78 -18.74
C LEU A 39 3.04 -6.24 -18.11
N SER A 40 3.08 -7.24 -17.22
CA SER A 40 1.92 -7.76 -16.50
C SER A 40 1.67 -7.11 -15.14
N THR A 41 2.42 -6.05 -14.80
CA THR A 41 2.21 -5.31 -13.54
C THR A 41 0.86 -4.61 -13.55
N HIS A 42 0.09 -4.79 -12.47
CA HIS A 42 -1.22 -4.19 -12.30
C HIS A 42 -1.12 -2.93 -11.44
N ILE A 43 -1.77 -1.86 -11.89
CA ILE A 43 -2.11 -0.70 -11.06
C ILE A 43 -3.55 -0.93 -10.59
N ILE A 44 -3.73 -1.03 -9.27
CA ILE A 44 -4.98 -1.40 -8.64
C ILE A 44 -5.58 -0.15 -8.02
N ILE A 45 -6.83 0.15 -8.36
CA ILE A 45 -7.58 1.26 -7.78
C ILE A 45 -8.99 0.81 -7.41
N HIS A 46 -9.51 1.35 -6.31
CA HIS A 46 -10.89 1.12 -5.94
C HIS A 46 -11.85 1.72 -7.00
N PRO A 47 -12.98 1.08 -7.35
CA PRO A 47 -13.88 1.57 -8.41
C PRO A 47 -14.41 3.00 -8.21
N ARG A 48 -14.52 3.45 -6.95
CA ARG A 48 -14.91 4.83 -6.60
C ARG A 48 -13.75 5.85 -6.67
N PHE A 49 -12.51 5.40 -6.78
CA PHE A 49 -11.32 6.25 -6.74
C PHE A 49 -11.23 7.26 -7.91
N PRO A 50 -11.58 6.91 -9.16
CA PRO A 50 -11.65 7.90 -10.25
C PRO A 50 -12.57 9.09 -9.95
N SER A 51 -13.67 8.87 -9.22
CA SER A 51 -14.57 9.94 -8.79
C SER A 51 -13.90 10.86 -7.76
N LEU A 52 -13.27 10.27 -6.73
CA LEU A 52 -12.50 11.04 -5.74
C LEU A 52 -11.41 11.89 -6.41
N LEU A 53 -10.65 11.31 -7.34
CA LEU A 53 -9.59 12.04 -8.06
C LEU A 53 -10.16 13.17 -8.94
N THR A 54 -11.32 12.96 -9.55
CA THR A 54 -11.98 14.01 -10.35
C THR A 54 -12.43 15.18 -9.47
N SER A 55 -13.02 14.88 -8.31
CA SER A 55 -13.40 15.89 -7.32
C SER A 55 -12.18 16.60 -6.73
N PHE A 56 -11.10 15.86 -6.42
CA PHE A 56 -9.82 16.41 -5.98
C PHE A 56 -9.25 17.41 -7.00
N LEU A 57 -9.16 17.03 -8.27
CA LEU A 57 -8.63 17.90 -9.32
C LEU A 57 -9.49 19.15 -9.51
N THR A 58 -10.82 19.00 -9.43
CA THR A 58 -11.76 20.13 -9.48
C THR A 58 -11.53 21.09 -8.31
N HIS A 59 -11.40 20.54 -7.10
CA HIS A 59 -11.08 21.30 -5.90
C HIS A 59 -9.75 22.05 -6.04
N LYS A 60 -8.69 21.37 -6.47
CA LYS A 60 -7.36 21.97 -6.65
C LYS A 60 -7.31 23.03 -7.75
N ARG A 61 -8.08 22.90 -8.83
CA ARG A 61 -8.22 23.94 -9.85
C ARG A 61 -8.89 25.20 -9.32
N ARG A 62 -9.84 25.08 -8.39
CA ARG A 62 -10.57 26.20 -7.81
C ARG A 62 -9.78 26.87 -6.68
N HIS A 63 -9.31 26.06 -5.74
CA HIS A 63 -8.75 26.52 -4.46
C HIS A 63 -7.23 26.40 -4.34
N GLY A 64 -6.59 25.65 -5.22
CA GLY A 64 -5.17 25.36 -5.12
C GLY A 64 -4.27 26.58 -5.30
N SER A 65 -3.01 26.39 -4.94
CA SER A 65 -1.95 27.38 -5.13
C SER A 65 -1.69 27.67 -6.62
N PRO A 66 -0.92 28.71 -6.98
CA PRO A 66 -0.48 28.93 -8.35
C PRO A 66 0.25 27.71 -8.95
N TYR A 67 1.04 26.99 -8.16
CA TYR A 67 1.75 25.77 -8.59
C TYR A 67 0.77 24.65 -8.93
N GLU A 68 -0.22 24.40 -8.07
CA GLU A 68 -1.25 23.39 -8.29
C GLU A 68 -2.12 23.73 -9.50
N LYS A 69 -2.52 25.00 -9.65
CA LYS A 69 -3.32 25.45 -10.79
C LYS A 69 -2.57 25.36 -12.12
N ALA A 70 -1.26 25.62 -12.10
CA ALA A 70 -0.40 25.45 -13.27
C ALA A 70 -0.27 23.97 -13.68
N LEU A 71 -0.17 23.07 -12.71
CA LEU A 71 -0.06 21.62 -12.95
C LEU A 71 -1.39 21.01 -13.41
N TYR A 72 -2.48 21.25 -12.66
CA TYR A 72 -3.78 20.60 -12.86
C TYR A 72 -4.64 21.30 -13.91
N THR A 73 -4.10 21.46 -15.12
CA THR A 73 -4.82 22.03 -16.27
C THR A 73 -6.13 21.29 -16.56
N PRO A 74 -7.11 21.89 -17.29
CA PRO A 74 -8.38 21.22 -17.60
C PRO A 74 -8.24 19.85 -18.30
N SER A 75 -7.17 19.64 -19.08
CA SER A 75 -6.86 18.35 -19.72
C SER A 75 -6.23 17.31 -18.78
N PHE A 76 -5.76 17.71 -17.59
CA PHE A 76 -5.18 16.81 -16.60
C PHE A 76 -6.28 15.96 -15.94
N THR A 77 -6.50 14.74 -16.43
CA THR A 77 -7.59 13.87 -15.95
C THR A 77 -7.18 13.01 -14.74
N TRP A 78 -8.14 12.29 -14.14
CA TRP A 78 -7.86 11.33 -13.08
C TRP A 78 -6.83 10.25 -13.48
N ARG A 79 -6.73 9.89 -14.77
CA ARG A 79 -5.73 8.92 -15.27
C ARG A 79 -4.31 9.49 -15.16
N HIS A 80 -4.14 10.77 -15.50
CA HIS A 80 -2.88 11.47 -15.31
C HIS A 80 -2.53 11.56 -13.82
N GLN A 81 -3.54 11.79 -12.97
CA GLN A 81 -3.33 11.78 -11.53
C GLN A 81 -2.88 10.40 -11.03
N VAL A 82 -3.50 9.29 -11.45
CA VAL A 82 -3.05 7.94 -11.08
C VAL A 82 -1.59 7.70 -11.50
N ALA A 83 -1.22 8.04 -12.74
CA ALA A 83 0.16 7.91 -13.21
C ALA A 83 1.12 8.74 -12.35
N ARG A 84 0.76 10.00 -12.07
CA ARG A 84 1.53 10.91 -11.21
C ARG A 84 1.72 10.37 -9.79
N LEU A 85 0.67 9.83 -9.18
CA LEU A 85 0.73 9.23 -7.83
C LEU A 85 1.68 8.03 -7.74
N LEU A 86 2.12 7.46 -8.87
CA LEU A 86 3.12 6.40 -8.95
C LEU A 86 4.50 6.95 -9.32
N GLU A 87 4.57 7.79 -10.35
CA GLU A 87 5.81 8.25 -10.98
C GLU A 87 6.55 9.30 -10.14
N LYS A 88 5.83 10.16 -9.42
CA LYS A 88 6.39 11.32 -8.71
C LYS A 88 6.67 11.06 -7.24
N ARG A 89 6.87 9.78 -6.87
CA ARG A 89 7.30 9.38 -5.52
C ARG A 89 8.82 9.56 -5.32
N PRO A 90 9.26 9.86 -4.08
CA PRO A 90 10.66 9.68 -3.71
C PRO A 90 10.99 8.18 -3.59
N LEU A 91 12.27 7.84 -3.47
CA LEU A 91 12.70 6.45 -3.21
C LEU A 91 12.42 6.04 -1.77
N THR A 92 12.42 6.99 -0.84
CA THR A 92 12.06 6.76 0.56
C THR A 92 11.28 7.96 1.07
N PHE A 93 10.23 7.67 1.84
CA PHE A 93 9.46 8.63 2.62
C PHE A 93 8.94 7.88 3.85
N MET A 94 9.44 8.20 5.03
CA MET A 94 9.09 7.47 6.25
C MET A 94 9.29 8.34 7.49
N ASN A 95 8.83 7.81 8.63
CA ASN A 95 9.07 8.33 9.98
C ASN A 95 8.39 9.69 10.28
N PRO A 96 8.40 10.17 11.53
CA PRO A 96 7.81 11.47 11.89
C PRO A 96 8.57 12.71 11.38
N SER A 97 9.86 12.59 11.05
CA SER A 97 10.66 13.68 10.46
C SER A 97 10.47 13.80 8.94
N ASP A 98 9.60 12.98 8.35
CA ASP A 98 9.43 12.85 6.90
C ASP A 98 10.79 12.64 6.20
N PHE A 99 11.62 11.77 6.79
CA PHE A 99 12.91 11.39 6.22
C PHE A 99 12.73 10.93 4.78
N THR A 100 13.49 11.55 3.88
CA THR A 100 13.28 11.41 2.45
C THR A 100 14.57 11.15 1.70
N ILE A 101 14.54 10.16 0.81
CA ILE A 101 15.58 9.96 -0.21
C ILE A 101 14.93 10.21 -1.56
N LEU A 102 15.37 11.27 -2.24
CA LEU A 102 14.88 11.67 -3.56
C LEU A 102 15.34 10.70 -4.65
N ARG A 103 14.75 10.80 -5.85
CA ARG A 103 15.07 9.88 -6.97
C ARG A 103 16.52 9.98 -7.45
N ASP A 104 17.17 11.12 -7.22
CA ASP A 104 18.58 11.38 -7.52
C ASP A 104 19.54 10.98 -6.39
N GLY A 105 19.02 10.56 -5.23
CA GLY A 105 19.80 10.20 -4.05
C GLY A 105 20.06 11.32 -3.07
N THR A 106 19.56 12.52 -3.32
CA THR A 106 19.56 13.59 -2.32
C THR A 106 18.79 13.14 -1.08
N CYS A 107 19.40 13.31 0.09
CA CYS A 107 18.88 12.86 1.38
C CYS A 107 18.44 14.05 2.22
N LEU A 108 17.19 14.04 2.68
CA LEU A 108 16.65 15.02 3.61
C LEU A 108 16.39 14.29 4.94
N ASP A 109 17.26 14.53 5.93
CA ASP A 109 17.11 13.92 7.26
C ASP A 109 15.84 14.40 7.97
N TYR A 110 15.44 15.64 7.70
CA TYR A 110 14.24 16.31 8.20
C TYR A 110 13.51 17.00 7.05
N GLY A 111 12.58 16.29 6.42
CA GLY A 111 11.82 16.78 5.26
C GLY A 111 10.51 17.50 5.61
N THR A 112 10.08 17.48 6.87
CA THR A 112 8.73 17.91 7.30
C THR A 112 8.32 19.26 6.75
N GLU A 113 9.18 20.26 6.89
CA GLU A 113 8.93 21.62 6.45
C GLU A 113 8.77 21.75 4.93
N GLU A 114 9.64 21.08 4.16
CA GLU A 114 9.54 21.15 2.70
C GLU A 114 8.32 20.41 2.19
N TRP A 115 7.97 19.26 2.79
CA TRP A 115 6.76 18.52 2.45
C TRP A 115 5.49 19.31 2.79
N ASP A 116 5.46 19.98 3.95
CA ASP A 116 4.32 20.82 4.36
C ASP A 116 4.13 22.02 3.43
N ARG A 117 5.22 22.53 2.81
CA ARG A 117 5.17 23.61 1.82
C ARG A 117 4.97 23.14 0.38
N ASN A 118 5.28 21.90 0.04
CA ASN A 118 5.29 21.43 -1.35
C ASN A 118 3.88 21.47 -1.97
N GLY A 119 3.73 22.19 -3.08
CA GLY A 119 2.43 22.47 -3.70
C GLY A 119 1.64 23.62 -3.06
N THR A 120 2.14 24.27 -2.02
CA THR A 120 1.51 25.45 -1.41
C THR A 120 2.06 26.75 -2.00
N VAL A 121 1.49 27.90 -1.62
CA VAL A 121 2.03 29.22 -1.98
C VAL A 121 3.44 29.48 -1.44
N SER A 122 3.89 28.73 -0.43
CA SER A 122 5.23 28.84 0.17
C SER A 122 6.25 27.84 -0.39
N GLN A 123 5.93 27.12 -1.47
CA GLN A 123 6.86 26.17 -2.09
C GLN A 123 8.16 26.85 -2.56
N ASP A 124 8.14 28.15 -2.86
CA ASP A 124 9.32 28.95 -3.23
C ASP A 124 10.42 28.94 -2.15
N LYS A 125 10.09 28.58 -0.91
CA LYS A 125 11.04 28.42 0.19
C LYS A 125 11.69 27.04 0.27
N ASN A 126 11.29 26.09 -0.58
CA ASN A 126 11.89 24.76 -0.61
C ASN A 126 13.22 24.80 -1.35
N THR A 127 14.16 23.98 -0.88
CA THR A 127 15.46 23.80 -1.54
C THR A 127 15.41 22.64 -2.52
N TYR A 128 14.70 21.56 -2.17
CA TYR A 128 14.74 20.30 -2.91
C TYR A 128 13.39 19.88 -3.49
N LEU A 129 12.30 20.08 -2.76
CA LEU A 129 10.98 19.62 -3.18
C LEU A 129 10.24 20.67 -4.00
N SER A 130 9.80 20.27 -5.19
CA SER A 130 8.87 21.02 -6.02
C SER A 130 7.71 20.14 -6.49
N LEU A 131 6.52 20.73 -6.65
CA LEU A 131 5.32 19.98 -7.01
C LEU A 131 5.43 19.32 -8.40
N ASP A 132 6.15 19.92 -9.35
CA ASP A 132 6.34 19.29 -10.66
C ASP A 132 7.13 17.97 -10.57
N GLU A 133 8.03 17.83 -9.60
CA GLU A 133 8.86 16.65 -9.42
C GLU A 133 8.41 15.69 -8.32
N TYR A 134 7.72 16.17 -7.29
CA TYR A 134 7.27 15.35 -6.16
C TYR A 134 5.82 15.64 -5.79
N LEU A 135 5.18 14.67 -5.13
CA LEU A 135 3.81 14.79 -4.67
C LEU A 135 3.65 15.91 -3.61
N SER A 136 2.46 16.47 -3.47
CA SER A 136 2.10 17.22 -2.24
C SER A 136 1.61 16.27 -1.14
N TYR A 137 1.48 16.75 0.09
CA TYR A 137 0.92 15.95 1.21
C TYR A 137 -0.50 15.43 0.93
N ASP A 138 -1.33 16.24 0.24
CA ASP A 138 -2.66 15.81 -0.18
C ASP A 138 -2.59 14.69 -1.23
N GLU A 139 -1.63 14.76 -2.15
CA GLU A 139 -1.39 13.69 -3.12
C GLU A 139 -0.84 12.42 -2.45
N ILE A 140 0.01 12.53 -1.41
CA ILE A 140 0.51 11.37 -0.66
C ILE A 140 -0.66 10.60 -0.02
N MET A 141 -1.68 11.30 0.50
CA MET A 141 -2.88 10.65 1.01
C MET A 141 -3.61 9.85 -0.09
N LEU A 142 -3.82 10.43 -1.28
CA LEU A 142 -4.38 9.71 -2.42
C LEU A 142 -3.50 8.52 -2.85
N ALA A 143 -2.18 8.70 -2.85
CA ALA A 143 -1.18 7.69 -3.20
C ALA A 143 -1.22 6.48 -2.26
N SER A 144 -1.72 6.65 -1.03
CA SER A 144 -1.91 5.58 -0.05
C SER A 144 -3.17 4.72 -0.29
N LEU A 145 -4.06 5.14 -1.20
CA LEU A 145 -5.34 4.51 -1.50
C LEU A 145 -5.36 3.75 -2.84
N LEU A 146 -4.19 3.51 -3.43
CA LEU A 146 -3.99 2.66 -4.61
C LEU A 146 -3.02 1.52 -4.29
N GLY A 147 -3.03 0.47 -5.11
CA GLY A 147 -2.12 -0.65 -5.03
C GLY A 147 -1.33 -0.86 -6.31
N VAL A 148 -0.21 -1.57 -6.20
CA VAL A 148 0.56 -2.10 -7.34
C VAL A 148 0.85 -3.56 -7.09
N SER A 149 0.68 -4.41 -8.09
CA SER A 149 0.91 -5.84 -7.97
C SER A 149 1.70 -6.36 -9.14
N GLY A 150 2.68 -7.23 -8.87
CA GLY A 150 3.51 -7.83 -9.89
C GLY A 150 4.15 -9.13 -9.45
N TYR A 151 4.44 -9.99 -10.43
CA TYR A 151 5.25 -11.18 -10.21
C TYR A 151 6.66 -10.79 -9.76
N SER A 152 7.22 -11.56 -8.83
CA SER A 152 8.50 -11.28 -8.21
C SER A 152 9.31 -12.55 -8.05
N HIS A 153 10.61 -12.44 -8.29
CA HIS A 153 11.59 -13.44 -7.88
C HIS A 153 11.96 -13.21 -6.42
N PHE A 154 11.78 -14.23 -5.60
CA PHE A 154 12.29 -14.20 -4.24
C PHE A 154 13.74 -14.70 -4.26
N ILE A 155 14.56 -14.15 -3.37
CA ILE A 155 15.99 -14.52 -3.24
C ILE A 155 16.30 -15.12 -1.88
N ASN A 156 15.34 -15.11 -0.95
CA ASN A 156 15.40 -15.65 0.40
C ASN A 156 13.96 -15.76 0.97
N GLN A 157 13.83 -16.11 2.25
CA GLN A 157 12.53 -16.28 2.92
C GLN A 157 11.80 -14.96 3.25
N GLY A 158 12.46 -13.80 3.15
CA GLY A 158 11.88 -12.50 3.46
C GLY A 158 11.89 -12.13 4.95
N SER A 159 12.88 -12.60 5.72
CA SER A 159 12.98 -12.20 7.13
C SER A 159 13.36 -10.72 7.27
N ARG A 160 12.79 -10.06 8.29
CA ARG A 160 12.91 -8.60 8.51
C ARG A 160 14.35 -8.09 8.58
N HIS A 161 15.30 -8.92 9.03
CA HIS A 161 16.69 -8.55 9.24
C HIS A 161 17.66 -9.14 8.20
N ASN A 162 17.16 -9.75 7.12
CA ASN A 162 18.02 -10.41 6.13
C ASN A 162 18.82 -9.41 5.25
N SER A 163 18.30 -8.19 5.03
CA SER A 163 18.97 -7.14 4.26
C SER A 163 19.35 -7.55 2.83
N GLY A 164 18.51 -8.33 2.16
CA GLY A 164 18.69 -8.72 0.75
C GLY A 164 19.81 -9.75 0.51
N VAL A 165 20.25 -10.45 1.56
CA VAL A 165 21.18 -11.57 1.45
C VAL A 165 20.48 -12.79 0.86
N ARG A 166 21.10 -13.41 -0.15
CA ARG A 166 20.57 -14.58 -0.84
C ARG A 166 20.50 -15.80 0.10
N GLY A 167 19.36 -16.49 0.10
CA GLY A 167 19.16 -17.75 0.81
C GLY A 167 19.66 -18.96 0.02
N ALA A 168 19.83 -20.09 0.71
CA ALA A 168 20.15 -21.37 0.08
C ALA A 168 19.03 -21.84 -0.86
N LYS A 169 19.39 -22.47 -1.99
CA LYS A 169 18.42 -22.99 -2.96
C LYS A 169 17.49 -24.01 -2.28
N GLY A 170 16.18 -23.85 -2.47
CA GLY A 170 15.17 -24.74 -1.90
C GLY A 170 14.73 -24.42 -0.46
N SER A 171 15.35 -23.44 0.21
CA SER A 171 14.92 -23.02 1.55
C SER A 171 13.77 -22.00 1.54
N PHE A 172 13.36 -21.52 0.37
CA PHE A 172 12.30 -20.53 0.18
C PHE A 172 11.55 -20.78 -1.15
N GLN A 173 10.33 -20.24 -1.24
CA GLN A 173 9.56 -20.20 -2.49
C GLN A 173 10.27 -19.32 -3.51
N ASN A 174 10.47 -19.77 -4.74
CA ASN A 174 11.30 -19.00 -5.70
C ASN A 174 10.55 -17.83 -6.36
N ARG A 175 9.22 -17.89 -6.40
CA ARG A 175 8.37 -16.88 -7.03
C ARG A 175 7.08 -16.69 -6.25
N GLY A 176 6.51 -15.51 -6.43
CA GLY A 176 5.16 -15.17 -6.01
C GLY A 176 4.74 -13.85 -6.61
N VAL A 177 3.59 -13.35 -6.18
CA VAL A 177 3.11 -12.00 -6.48
C VAL A 177 3.34 -11.14 -5.23
N ILE A 178 3.93 -9.96 -5.39
CA ILE A 178 3.96 -8.93 -4.34
C ILE A 178 2.86 -7.93 -4.66
N ILE A 179 1.94 -7.74 -3.72
CA ILE A 179 0.89 -6.72 -3.78
C ILE A 179 1.27 -5.60 -2.81
N GLY A 180 1.76 -4.49 -3.35
CA GLY A 180 2.05 -3.27 -2.62
C GLY A 180 0.77 -2.47 -2.37
N VAL A 181 0.29 -2.50 -1.14
CA VAL A 181 -0.82 -1.69 -0.64
C VAL A 181 -0.43 -1.06 0.70
N VAL A 182 -1.10 0.04 1.09
CA VAL A 182 -0.66 0.89 2.20
C VAL A 182 -1.66 0.85 3.35
N GLY A 183 -1.16 0.79 4.59
CA GLY A 183 -1.99 0.92 5.81
C GLY A 183 -2.14 2.37 6.26
N ALA A 184 -2.89 2.58 7.34
CA ALA A 184 -3.03 3.91 7.94
C ALA A 184 -1.70 4.36 8.60
N ARG A 185 -1.32 5.63 8.41
CA ARG A 185 -0.13 6.28 8.98
C ARG A 185 -0.54 7.40 9.94
N PHE A 186 -0.12 7.29 11.19
CA PHE A 186 -0.38 8.27 12.26
C PHE A 186 0.87 8.97 12.82
N GLU A 187 2.03 8.83 12.16
CA GLU A 187 3.31 9.37 12.65
C GLU A 187 3.37 10.91 12.72
N ARG A 188 2.46 11.60 12.04
CA ARG A 188 2.38 13.05 12.04
C ARG A 188 0.95 13.51 12.35
N GLU A 189 0.85 14.39 13.33
CA GLU A 189 -0.40 15.07 13.68
C GLU A 189 -0.86 15.96 12.53
N GLY A 190 -2.18 16.01 12.28
CA GLY A 190 -2.74 16.85 11.21
C GLY A 190 -2.31 16.49 9.78
N ARG A 191 -1.70 15.31 9.56
CA ARG A 191 -1.30 14.78 8.24
C ARG A 191 -1.85 13.37 8.06
N MET A 192 -1.97 12.92 6.80
CA MET A 192 -2.38 11.55 6.46
C MET A 192 -3.65 11.11 7.21
N ASP A 193 -3.68 9.88 7.71
CA ASP A 193 -4.85 9.31 8.37
C ASP A 193 -5.20 10.03 9.69
N SER A 194 -4.25 10.73 10.32
CA SER A 194 -4.51 11.55 11.51
C SER A 194 -5.57 12.63 11.25
N VAL A 195 -5.66 13.15 10.03
CA VAL A 195 -6.65 14.18 9.66
C VAL A 195 -8.08 13.66 9.84
N TYR A 196 -8.32 12.38 9.55
CA TYR A 196 -9.66 11.79 9.49
C TYR A 196 -10.02 10.98 10.73
N VAL A 197 -9.04 10.31 11.34
CA VAL A 197 -9.27 9.34 12.43
C VAL A 197 -9.11 9.98 13.82
N LEU A 198 -8.21 10.95 13.96
CA LEU A 198 -7.93 11.62 15.24
C LEU A 198 -8.67 12.95 15.33
N PRO A 199 -8.93 13.51 16.52
CA PRO A 199 -9.48 14.87 16.68
C PRO A 199 -8.74 15.91 15.85
N SER A 200 -9.45 16.96 15.44
CA SER A 200 -8.87 18.03 14.64
C SER A 200 -7.71 18.69 15.37
N SER A 201 -6.59 18.82 14.66
CA SER A 201 -5.35 19.40 15.15
C SER A 201 -5.17 20.81 14.59
N PRO A 202 -4.64 21.76 15.37
CA PRO A 202 -4.24 23.07 14.85
C PRO A 202 -3.13 22.97 13.80
N GLU A 203 -2.38 21.86 13.77
CA GLU A 203 -1.33 21.60 12.79
C GLU A 203 -1.89 21.19 11.43
N ALA A 204 -3.18 20.87 11.30
CA ALA A 204 -3.78 20.40 10.06
C ALA A 204 -3.76 21.49 8.97
N ILE A 205 -3.15 21.19 7.83
CA ILE A 205 -3.04 22.13 6.69
C ILE A 205 -4.01 21.82 5.54
N GLN A 206 -4.70 20.69 5.60
CA GLN A 206 -5.59 20.27 4.52
C GLN A 206 -6.87 21.13 4.52
N HIS A 207 -7.28 21.58 3.33
CA HIS A 207 -8.48 22.41 3.18
C HIS A 207 -9.75 21.64 3.62
N PRO A 208 -10.70 22.23 4.38
CA PRO A 208 -11.87 21.52 4.89
C PRO A 208 -12.76 20.88 3.82
N GLU A 209 -12.98 21.56 2.68
CA GLU A 209 -13.72 20.97 1.55
C GLU A 209 -13.05 19.68 1.05
N LEU A 210 -11.71 19.64 1.02
CA LEU A 210 -10.98 18.45 0.61
C LEU A 210 -11.13 17.33 1.64
N ILE A 211 -11.12 17.63 2.93
CA ILE A 211 -11.43 16.65 3.99
C ILE A 211 -12.79 16.01 3.73
N GLY A 212 -13.81 16.82 3.43
CA GLY A 212 -15.16 16.34 3.12
C GLY A 212 -15.21 15.37 1.93
N LEU A 213 -14.41 15.60 0.89
CA LEU A 213 -14.34 14.68 -0.27
C LEU A 213 -13.81 13.30 0.12
N PHE A 214 -12.82 13.23 1.02
CA PHE A 214 -12.30 11.96 1.52
C PHE A 214 -13.30 11.25 2.45
N GLU A 215 -13.97 11.99 3.33
CA GLU A 215 -15.04 11.42 4.16
C GLU A 215 -16.16 10.80 3.32
N ASP A 216 -16.59 11.48 2.25
CA ASP A 216 -17.61 10.97 1.33
C ASP A 216 -17.11 9.73 0.57
N PHE A 217 -15.82 9.70 0.22
CA PHE A 217 -15.19 8.51 -0.34
C PHE A 217 -15.11 7.35 0.66
N PHE A 218 -14.78 7.59 1.93
CA PHE A 218 -14.80 6.54 2.96
C PHE A 218 -16.22 6.14 3.37
N GLY A 219 -17.21 7.03 3.17
CA GLY A 219 -18.59 6.82 3.59
C GLY A 219 -18.82 7.02 5.08
N VAL A 220 -17.86 7.64 5.77
CA VAL A 220 -17.88 7.87 7.22
C VAL A 220 -17.49 9.32 7.47
N LYS A 221 -18.18 9.98 8.42
CA LYS A 221 -17.81 11.32 8.88
C LYS A 221 -16.86 11.22 10.08
N LYS A 222 -15.92 12.15 10.15
CA LYS A 222 -15.04 12.28 11.29
C LYS A 222 -15.85 12.54 12.57
N ASN A 223 -15.51 11.83 13.63
CA ASN A 223 -16.10 12.01 14.96
C ASN A 223 -15.11 12.74 15.87
N GLU A 224 -15.33 14.04 16.05
CA GLU A 224 -14.47 14.91 16.89
C GLU A 224 -14.55 14.62 18.39
N ARG A 225 -15.46 13.74 18.83
CA ARG A 225 -15.70 13.46 20.26
C ARG A 225 -14.93 12.25 20.79
N VAL A 226 -14.19 11.55 19.92
CA VAL A 226 -13.43 10.36 20.28
C VAL A 226 -11.96 10.57 19.94
N GLU A 227 -11.07 10.04 20.78
CA GLU A 227 -9.62 10.15 20.57
C GLU A 227 -9.15 9.35 19.34
N PHE A 228 -9.87 8.28 18.99
CA PHE A 228 -9.60 7.46 17.83
C PHE A 228 -10.92 6.99 17.23
N ASN A 229 -11.24 7.46 16.03
CA ASN A 229 -12.46 7.10 15.31
C ASN A 229 -12.31 5.72 14.65
N GLU A 230 -12.65 4.67 15.39
CA GLU A 230 -12.52 3.27 14.93
C GLU A 230 -13.29 3.00 13.64
N GLU A 231 -14.47 3.60 13.46
CA GLU A 231 -15.30 3.45 12.26
C GLU A 231 -14.59 4.02 11.02
N MET A 232 -14.04 5.24 11.14
CA MET A 232 -13.26 5.86 10.07
C MET A 232 -11.99 5.06 9.77
N TYR A 233 -11.29 4.57 10.79
CA TYR A 233 -10.11 3.72 10.60
C TYR A 233 -10.45 2.47 9.80
N MET A 234 -11.52 1.75 10.17
CA MET A 234 -11.97 0.56 9.44
C MET A 234 -12.42 0.90 8.03
N ALA A 235 -13.13 2.00 7.80
CA ALA A 235 -13.56 2.44 6.48
C ALA A 235 -12.37 2.79 5.57
N ARG A 236 -11.33 3.44 6.09
CA ARG A 236 -10.08 3.68 5.36
C ARG A 236 -9.35 2.38 5.08
N MET A 237 -9.26 1.47 6.05
CA MET A 237 -8.58 0.19 5.86
C MET A 237 -9.33 -0.71 4.89
N ARG A 238 -10.66 -0.57 4.81
CA ARG A 238 -11.50 -1.34 3.90
C ARG A 238 -11.08 -1.18 2.44
N ILE A 239 -10.67 0.03 2.04
CA ILE A 239 -10.13 0.30 0.70
C ILE A 239 -8.91 -0.58 0.40
N THR A 240 -7.96 -0.65 1.34
CA THR A 240 -6.75 -1.48 1.23
C THR A 240 -7.09 -2.98 1.22
N VAL A 241 -7.99 -3.41 2.12
CA VAL A 241 -8.40 -4.81 2.24
C VAL A 241 -9.11 -5.30 0.98
N ASP A 242 -10.06 -4.54 0.45
CA ASP A 242 -10.80 -4.91 -0.75
C ASP A 242 -9.85 -5.03 -1.95
N MET A 243 -8.96 -4.05 -2.16
CA MET A 243 -7.97 -4.12 -3.24
C MET A 243 -7.08 -5.36 -3.13
N LEU A 244 -6.60 -5.69 -1.92
CA LEU A 244 -5.76 -6.87 -1.69
C LEU A 244 -6.50 -8.17 -2.01
N LEU A 245 -7.72 -8.35 -1.50
CA LEU A 245 -8.49 -9.58 -1.67
C LEU A 245 -8.89 -9.79 -3.14
N PHE A 246 -9.38 -8.74 -3.82
CA PHE A 246 -9.77 -8.85 -5.22
C PHE A 246 -8.57 -9.07 -6.14
N GLU A 247 -7.43 -8.40 -5.90
CA GLU A 247 -6.22 -8.62 -6.68
C GLU A 247 -5.67 -10.04 -6.48
N ALA A 248 -5.59 -10.53 -5.24
CA ALA A 248 -5.12 -11.88 -4.96
C ALA A 248 -5.98 -12.94 -5.67
N ASN A 249 -7.30 -12.76 -5.65
CA ASN A 249 -8.23 -13.62 -6.36
C ASN A 249 -8.03 -13.55 -7.89
N ALA A 250 -7.93 -12.35 -8.47
CA ALA A 250 -7.74 -12.16 -9.91
C ALA A 250 -6.41 -12.77 -10.40
N ARG A 251 -5.31 -12.54 -9.68
CA ARG A 251 -4.00 -13.12 -10.00
C ARG A 251 -4.01 -14.65 -9.96
N ALA A 252 -4.71 -15.24 -9.00
CA ALA A 252 -4.85 -16.69 -8.94
C ALA A 252 -5.72 -17.24 -10.07
N GLU A 253 -6.78 -16.54 -10.46
CA GLU A 253 -7.61 -16.89 -11.62
C GLU A 253 -6.80 -16.86 -12.92
N GLU A 254 -6.05 -15.78 -13.15
CA GLU A 254 -5.14 -15.60 -14.31
C GLU A 254 -4.07 -16.71 -14.38
N ALA A 255 -3.57 -17.13 -13.22
CA ALA A 255 -2.59 -18.22 -13.11
C ALA A 255 -3.23 -19.62 -13.08
N HIS A 256 -4.55 -19.72 -13.24
CA HIS A 256 -5.31 -20.98 -13.18
C HIS A 256 -5.00 -21.83 -11.93
N THR A 257 -4.92 -21.16 -10.77
CA THR A 257 -4.58 -21.78 -9.49
C THR A 257 -5.38 -21.14 -8.34
N THR A 258 -4.96 -21.37 -7.10
CA THR A 258 -5.47 -20.67 -5.92
C THR A 258 -4.37 -19.86 -5.24
N ALA A 259 -4.73 -18.73 -4.65
CA ALA A 259 -3.85 -17.87 -3.88
C ALA A 259 -3.75 -18.35 -2.43
N TYR A 260 -2.50 -18.55 -2.01
CA TYR A 260 -2.13 -18.48 -0.60
C TYR A 260 -1.75 -17.02 -0.30
N THR A 261 -2.67 -16.29 0.35
CA THR A 261 -2.52 -14.85 0.59
C THR A 261 -1.86 -14.60 1.94
N TYR A 262 -0.59 -14.24 1.94
CA TYR A 262 0.18 -13.92 3.14
C TYR A 262 0.14 -12.40 3.41
N ILE A 263 -0.32 -12.01 4.60
CA ILE A 263 -0.61 -10.62 4.96
C ILE A 263 0.13 -10.26 6.25
N VAL A 264 0.93 -9.18 6.18
CA VAL A 264 1.56 -8.56 7.35
C VAL A 264 0.74 -7.37 7.85
N GLY A 265 1.00 -6.92 9.07
CA GLY A 265 0.35 -5.74 9.65
C GLY A 265 0.66 -4.45 8.89
N LEU A 266 -0.26 -4.03 8.01
CA LEU A 266 -0.16 -2.75 7.29
C LEU A 266 -0.61 -1.61 8.20
N GLY A 267 0.33 -0.73 8.57
CA GLY A 267 0.06 0.35 9.52
C GLY A 267 0.08 -0.07 11.00
N LEU A 268 0.41 -1.32 11.31
CA LEU A 268 0.46 -1.84 12.70
C LEU A 268 1.86 -1.82 13.33
N GLY A 269 2.83 -1.21 12.65
CA GLY A 269 4.19 -1.03 13.17
C GLY A 269 4.37 0.32 13.83
N VAL A 270 5.41 1.06 13.43
CA VAL A 270 5.66 2.45 13.86
C VAL A 270 4.51 3.42 13.54
N TRP A 271 3.56 3.00 12.70
CA TRP A 271 2.37 3.76 12.34
C TRP A 271 1.18 3.52 13.26
N GLN A 272 1.26 2.57 14.19
CA GLN A 272 0.16 2.27 15.10
C GLN A 272 -0.02 3.39 16.12
N TYR A 273 -1.27 3.87 16.26
CA TYR A 273 -1.62 4.88 17.26
C TYR A 273 -2.39 4.28 18.44
N ASN A 274 -3.38 3.42 18.16
CA ASN A 274 -4.27 2.86 19.18
C ASN A 274 -3.98 1.37 19.44
N SER A 275 -4.18 0.90 20.68
CA SER A 275 -4.01 -0.51 21.05
C SER A 275 -5.06 -1.44 20.42
N SER A 276 -6.26 -0.94 20.08
CA SER A 276 -7.31 -1.72 19.39
C SER A 276 -7.04 -1.90 17.90
N GLN A 277 -6.09 -1.15 17.32
CA GLN A 277 -5.86 -1.03 15.88
C GLN A 277 -5.60 -2.38 15.18
N ALA A 278 -4.87 -3.30 15.83
CA ALA A 278 -4.62 -4.64 15.29
C ALA A 278 -5.91 -5.48 15.20
N SER A 279 -6.78 -5.39 16.21
CA SER A 279 -8.08 -6.07 16.18
C SER A 279 -9.00 -5.46 15.12
N LEU A 280 -9.07 -4.13 15.04
CA LEU A 280 -9.84 -3.42 14.02
C LEU A 280 -9.36 -3.71 12.59
N TYR A 281 -8.04 -3.85 12.41
CA TYR A 281 -7.45 -4.24 11.13
C TYR A 281 -7.97 -5.61 10.69
N VAL A 282 -7.92 -6.62 11.55
CA VAL A 282 -8.44 -7.97 11.25
C VAL A 282 -9.96 -7.96 11.11
N ASP A 283 -10.69 -7.22 11.95
CA ASP A 283 -12.14 -7.08 11.84
C ASP A 283 -12.57 -6.37 10.54
N THR A 284 -11.68 -5.58 9.92
CA THR A 284 -11.93 -5.03 8.58
C THR A 284 -11.96 -6.14 7.51
N PHE A 285 -11.11 -7.17 7.64
CA PHE A 285 -11.21 -8.38 6.79
C PHE A 285 -12.47 -9.17 7.09
N THR A 286 -12.85 -9.32 8.37
CA THR A 286 -14.12 -9.93 8.75
C THR A 286 -15.28 -9.22 8.05
N ALA A 287 -15.36 -7.90 8.15
CA ALA A 287 -16.39 -7.10 7.51
C ALA A 287 -16.37 -7.24 5.99
N ALA A 288 -15.19 -7.25 5.36
CA ALA A 288 -15.06 -7.48 3.93
C ALA A 288 -15.64 -8.82 3.50
N LEU A 289 -15.17 -9.91 4.11
CA LEU A 289 -15.59 -11.27 3.80
C LEU A 289 -17.09 -11.49 4.07
N SER A 290 -17.63 -10.92 5.15
CA SER A 290 -19.05 -11.04 5.49
C SER A 290 -19.99 -10.31 4.54
N THR A 291 -19.54 -9.22 3.91
CA THR A 291 -20.38 -8.45 2.96
C THR A 291 -20.41 -9.03 1.56
N LEU A 292 -19.44 -9.87 1.21
CA LEU A 292 -19.36 -10.48 -0.12
C LEU A 292 -20.27 -11.71 -0.20
N PRO A 293 -20.99 -11.92 -1.32
CA PRO A 293 -21.72 -13.16 -1.55
C PRO A 293 -20.78 -14.37 -1.42
N PRO A 294 -21.26 -15.52 -0.90
CA PRO A 294 -20.46 -16.73 -0.80
C PRO A 294 -19.78 -17.09 -2.14
N SER A 295 -18.56 -17.61 -2.06
CA SER A 295 -17.76 -17.99 -3.24
C SER A 295 -17.39 -16.84 -4.20
N THR A 296 -17.53 -15.56 -3.79
CA THR A 296 -17.02 -14.43 -4.59
C THR A 296 -15.50 -14.52 -4.75
N LEU A 297 -14.79 -14.92 -3.69
CA LEU A 297 -13.33 -15.05 -3.67
C LEU A 297 -12.88 -16.50 -3.91
N LYS A 298 -13.47 -17.16 -4.92
CA LYS A 298 -13.28 -18.59 -5.25
C LYS A 298 -11.83 -19.02 -5.53
N HIS A 299 -10.94 -18.09 -5.85
CA HIS A 299 -9.53 -18.38 -6.16
C HIS A 299 -8.60 -18.10 -4.99
N ILE A 300 -9.10 -17.75 -3.80
CA ILE A 300 -8.27 -17.70 -2.59
C ILE A 300 -8.48 -18.99 -1.81
N SER A 301 -7.40 -19.71 -1.51
CA SER A 301 -7.47 -20.93 -0.68
C SER A 301 -7.10 -20.65 0.78
N THR A 302 -6.21 -19.69 1.03
CA THR A 302 -5.76 -19.35 2.39
C THR A 302 -5.52 -17.86 2.53
N ILE A 303 -5.89 -17.31 3.69
CA ILE A 303 -5.45 -16.01 4.20
C ILE A 303 -4.62 -16.27 5.46
N GLU A 304 -3.33 -15.95 5.42
CA GLU A 304 -2.42 -16.03 6.57
C GLU A 304 -2.09 -14.63 7.09
N PHE A 305 -2.55 -14.30 8.29
CA PHE A 305 -2.15 -13.11 9.02
C PHE A 305 -0.85 -13.39 9.78
N ALA A 306 0.23 -12.74 9.38
CA ALA A 306 1.55 -13.00 9.93
C ALA A 306 2.07 -11.83 10.78
N TYR A 307 2.64 -12.16 11.94
CA TYR A 307 3.14 -11.19 12.92
C TYR A 307 2.05 -10.21 13.41
N ILE A 308 0.80 -10.67 13.47
CA ILE A 308 -0.35 -9.91 13.96
C ILE A 308 -0.93 -10.64 15.18
N ALA A 309 -0.73 -10.06 16.36
CA ALA A 309 -1.29 -10.59 17.60
C ALA A 309 -2.67 -9.98 17.87
N VAL A 310 -3.71 -10.82 17.88
CA VAL A 310 -5.08 -10.44 18.23
C VAL A 310 -5.74 -11.50 19.11
N PRO A 311 -6.73 -11.14 19.95
CA PRO A 311 -7.47 -12.10 20.76
C PRO A 311 -8.08 -13.24 19.94
N LYS A 312 -8.22 -14.43 20.55
CA LYS A 312 -8.80 -15.60 19.88
C LYS A 312 -10.21 -15.36 19.34
N SER A 313 -11.00 -14.51 20.00
CA SER A 313 -12.32 -14.10 19.52
C SER A 313 -12.27 -13.39 18.17
N VAL A 314 -11.26 -12.54 17.92
CA VAL A 314 -11.03 -11.87 16.62
C VAL A 314 -10.64 -12.91 15.56
N GLN A 315 -9.71 -13.83 15.90
CA GLN A 315 -9.29 -14.91 14.99
C GLN A 315 -10.48 -15.77 14.55
N SER A 316 -11.36 -16.14 15.50
CA SER A 316 -12.55 -16.94 15.20
C SER A 316 -13.57 -16.20 14.34
N ARG A 317 -13.76 -14.88 14.54
CA ARG A 317 -14.69 -14.09 13.71
C ARG A 317 -14.26 -14.05 12.26
N VAL A 318 -12.99 -13.74 11.98
CA VAL A 318 -12.49 -13.68 10.60
C VAL A 318 -12.51 -15.05 9.94
N ALA A 319 -12.20 -16.12 10.67
CA ALA A 319 -12.29 -17.49 10.16
C ALA A 319 -13.74 -17.87 9.81
N ALA A 320 -14.70 -17.50 10.66
CA ALA A 320 -16.12 -17.74 10.38
C ALA A 320 -16.60 -16.95 9.15
N ALA A 321 -16.14 -15.71 8.97
CA ALA A 321 -16.46 -14.90 7.80
C ALA A 321 -15.82 -15.45 6.50
N ALA A 322 -14.64 -16.08 6.60
CA ALA A 322 -13.92 -16.69 5.49
C ALA A 322 -14.53 -18.04 5.03
N GLY A 323 -15.14 -18.79 5.95
CA GLY A 323 -15.70 -20.12 5.70
C GLY A 323 -16.66 -20.22 4.49
N PRO A 324 -17.65 -19.32 4.32
CA PRO A 324 -18.55 -19.30 3.15
C PRO A 324 -17.85 -19.11 1.79
N HIS A 325 -16.60 -18.67 1.78
CA HIS A 325 -15.76 -18.54 0.59
C HIS A 325 -14.83 -19.74 0.38
N GLY A 326 -14.86 -20.74 1.27
CA GLY A 326 -13.93 -21.88 1.26
C GLY A 326 -12.49 -21.51 1.65
N ILE A 327 -12.29 -20.35 2.30
CA ILE A 327 -10.97 -19.82 2.63
C ILE A 327 -10.55 -20.30 4.02
N THR A 328 -9.35 -20.87 4.13
CA THR A 328 -8.72 -21.17 5.43
C THR A 328 -8.04 -19.91 5.98
N VAL A 329 -8.28 -19.58 7.25
CA VAL A 329 -7.58 -18.48 7.93
C VAL A 329 -6.50 -19.02 8.87
N LYS A 330 -5.30 -18.45 8.78
CA LYS A 330 -4.15 -18.79 9.64
C LYS A 330 -3.58 -17.55 10.32
N PHE A 331 -3.01 -17.76 11.51
CA PHE A 331 -2.19 -16.76 12.21
C PHE A 331 -0.82 -17.37 12.49
N SER A 332 0.26 -16.67 12.14
CA SER A 332 1.61 -17.21 12.31
C SER A 332 2.68 -16.13 12.52
N ASN A 333 3.91 -16.57 12.79
CA ASN A 333 5.12 -15.76 12.74
C ASN A 333 6.10 -16.30 11.68
N ARG A 334 5.58 -16.91 10.60
CA ARG A 334 6.38 -17.47 9.50
C ARG A 334 6.89 -16.34 8.61
N ASN A 335 8.11 -16.47 8.08
CA ASN A 335 8.59 -15.54 7.05
C ASN A 335 7.80 -15.69 5.73
N PRO A 336 7.53 -14.61 4.97
CA PRO A 336 6.62 -14.62 3.83
C PRO A 336 6.90 -15.72 2.79
N ALA A 337 8.15 -15.84 2.37
CA ALA A 337 8.58 -16.77 1.33
C ALA A 337 9.17 -18.08 1.89
N ALA A 338 9.07 -18.35 3.20
CA ALA A 338 9.46 -19.65 3.73
C ALA A 338 8.63 -20.78 3.07
N CYS A 339 9.26 -21.92 2.79
CA CYS A 339 8.56 -23.04 2.19
C CYS A 339 7.39 -23.49 3.08
N MET A 340 6.24 -23.78 2.46
CA MET A 340 5.12 -24.42 3.14
C MET A 340 5.55 -25.86 3.44
N SER A 341 5.61 -26.26 4.71
CA SER A 341 5.87 -27.66 5.04
C SER A 341 4.71 -28.51 4.53
N THR A 342 5.00 -29.56 3.76
CA THR A 342 4.00 -30.51 3.27
C THR A 342 3.42 -31.43 4.35
N ILE A 343 3.80 -31.25 5.62
CA ILE A 343 3.42 -32.12 6.73
C ILE A 343 3.21 -31.26 7.97
N GLY A 344 2.02 -31.40 8.57
CA GLY A 344 1.67 -31.15 9.97
C GLY A 344 2.21 -29.88 10.62
N GLU A 345 1.31 -28.95 10.95
CA GLU A 345 1.55 -27.94 11.98
C GLU A 345 2.10 -28.63 13.24
N LEU A 346 3.42 -28.63 13.40
CA LEU A 346 4.05 -28.86 14.68
C LEU A 346 3.70 -27.64 15.52
N HIS A 347 2.65 -27.83 16.32
CA HIS A 347 2.51 -27.14 17.60
C HIS A 347 3.89 -26.95 18.21
N ASN A 348 4.24 -25.71 18.52
CA ASN A 348 5.13 -25.48 19.64
C ASN A 348 4.36 -24.71 20.71
N PRO A 349 4.17 -25.29 21.90
CA PRO A 349 3.61 -24.62 23.05
C PRO A 349 4.67 -23.71 23.69
N LEU A 350 4.20 -22.53 24.12
CA LEU A 350 4.74 -21.70 25.21
C LEU A 350 6.11 -21.02 25.03
N GLY A 351 6.13 -19.75 25.46
CA GLY A 351 7.24 -18.83 25.52
C GLY A 351 6.70 -17.41 25.58
#